data_AF-A0A6A3HXB3-F1
#
_entry.id   AF-A0A6A3HXB3-F1
#
_cell.length_a   1.000
_cell.length_b   1.000
_cell.length_c   1.000
_cell.angle_alpha   90.00
_cell.angle_beta   90.00
_cell.angle_gamma   90.00
#
_symmetry.space_group_name_H-M   'P 1'
#
loop_
_entity.id
_entity.type
_entity.pdbx_description
1 polymer ?
#
loop_
_entity_poly.entity_id
_entity_poly.type
_entity_poly.pdbx_seq_one_letter_code
_entity_poly.pdbx_strand_id
1 'polypeptide(L)'
;MFMLCEGFMVPRDSIPDYWLWGYYLAFHSYSFESFVFKQFENETSDAARGILTKYGMENVDVTRDMLLLIVYIVGFQAIFAFILNWANWAARESSPVVHLAIHRHIMCKYMNRR
;
A
#
# COMPACT_ATOMS: atom_id res chain seq x y z
N MET A 1 10.77 6.57 -9.16
CA MET A 1 10.22 7.86 -8.70
C MET A 1 9.79 7.80 -7.24
N PHE A 2 9.12 6.73 -6.77
CA PHE A 2 8.80 6.56 -5.34
C PHE A 2 10.04 6.67 -4.43
N MET A 3 11.12 5.92 -4.72
CA MET A 3 12.41 5.94 -3.98
C MET A 3 13.10 7.29 -3.79
N LEU A 4 12.73 8.32 -4.55
CA LEU A 4 13.32 9.64 -4.43
C LEU A 4 12.72 10.45 -3.26
N CYS A 5 11.45 10.21 -2.94
CA CYS A 5 10.69 10.99 -1.95
C CYS A 5 10.58 10.30 -0.58
N GLU A 6 11.22 9.14 -0.40
CA GLU A 6 11.00 8.27 0.76
C GLU A 6 11.82 8.67 1.99
N GLY A 7 12.58 9.77 1.92
CA GLY A 7 13.54 10.19 2.95
C GLY A 7 14.98 9.74 2.68
N PHE A 8 15.21 8.83 1.72
CA PHE A 8 16.55 8.31 1.41
C PHE A 8 17.45 9.31 0.67
N MET A 9 16.96 9.97 -0.38
CA MET A 9 17.75 10.96 -1.13
C MET A 9 17.54 12.39 -0.63
N VAL A 10 16.31 12.72 -0.23
CA VAL A 10 15.94 14.05 0.27
C VAL A 10 15.41 13.88 1.70
N PRO A 11 16.08 14.48 2.72
CA PRO A 11 15.58 14.48 4.08
C PRO A 11 14.22 15.15 4.14
N ARG A 12 13.37 14.69 5.05
CA ARG A 12 12.00 15.20 5.23
C ARG A 12 11.93 16.72 5.37
N ASP A 13 12.84 17.30 6.15
CA ASP A 13 12.86 18.75 6.43
C ASP A 13 13.21 19.61 5.20
N SER A 14 13.76 19.00 4.15
CA SER A 14 14.05 19.66 2.87
C SER A 14 12.89 19.58 1.88
N ILE A 15 11.80 18.85 2.21
CA ILE A 15 10.64 18.68 1.34
C ILE A 15 9.67 19.85 1.57
N PRO A 16 9.22 20.56 0.51
CA PRO A 16 8.22 21.62 0.66
C PRO A 16 6.92 21.11 1.28
N ASP A 17 6.30 21.90 2.17
CA ASP A 17 5.10 21.52 2.93
C ASP A 17 3.94 21.00 2.05
N TYR A 18 3.75 21.57 0.85
CA TYR A 18 2.70 21.15 -0.08
C TYR A 18 2.94 19.75 -0.67
N TRP A 19 4.16 19.22 -0.62
CA TRP A 19 4.53 17.89 -1.10
C TRP A 19 4.75 16.88 0.03
N LEU A 20 4.71 17.35 1.28
CA LEU A 20 5.00 16.52 2.46
C LEU A 20 4.04 15.34 2.61
N TRP A 21 2.80 15.45 2.12
CA TRP A 21 1.86 14.33 2.11
C TRP A 21 2.38 13.12 1.33
N GLY A 22 3.17 13.32 0.27
CA GLY A 22 3.76 12.26 -0.53
C GLY A 22 4.77 11.42 0.25
N TYR A 23 5.51 12.06 1.17
CA TYR A 23 6.41 11.38 2.11
C TYR A 23 5.61 10.41 3.00
N TYR A 24 4.48 10.84 3.56
CA TYR A 24 3.66 9.99 4.42
C TYR A 24 2.86 8.92 3.68
N LEU A 25 2.54 9.14 2.41
CA LEU A 25 1.82 8.17 1.61
C LEU A 25 2.74 6.99 1.20
N ALA A 26 4.05 7.24 1.11
CA ALA A 26 5.00 6.22 0.73
C ALA A 26 5.30 5.28 1.90
N PHE A 27 4.80 4.04 1.82
CA PHE A 27 5.02 3.05 2.87
C PHE A 27 6.51 2.82 3.17
N HIS A 28 7.39 2.99 2.17
CA HIS A 28 8.83 2.85 2.35
C HIS A 28 9.44 3.85 3.33
N SER A 29 8.86 5.04 3.50
CA SER A 29 9.37 6.05 4.46
C SER A 29 9.42 5.49 5.88
N TYR A 30 8.39 4.75 6.29
CA TYR A 30 8.34 4.12 7.62
C TYR A 30 9.36 2.99 7.77
N SER A 31 9.56 2.17 6.74
CA SER A 31 10.61 1.13 6.78
C SER A 31 12.01 1.73 6.81
N PHE A 32 12.25 2.80 6.07
CA PHE A 32 13.55 3.47 6.01
C PHE A 32 13.88 4.16 7.34
N GLU A 33 12.93 4.90 7.91
CA GLU A 33 13.04 5.55 9.23
C GLU A 33 13.41 4.50 10.30
N SER A 34 12.69 3.38 10.33
CA SER A 34 12.95 2.27 11.25
C SER A 34 14.31 1.60 11.03
N PHE A 35 14.72 1.35 9.78
CA PHE A 35 16.00 0.68 9.50
C PHE A 35 17.20 1.55 9.83
N VAL A 36 17.17 2.84 9.47
CA VAL A 36 18.26 3.77 9.79
C VAL A 36 18.40 3.93 11.29
N PHE A 37 17.28 4.12 12.00
CA PHE A 37 17.30 4.21 13.46
C PHE A 37 17.86 2.94 14.10
N LYS A 38 17.34 1.76 13.73
CA LYS A 38 17.82 0.47 14.27
C LYS A 38 19.27 0.16 13.95
N GLN A 39 19.77 0.60 12.79
CA GLN A 39 21.18 0.40 12.42
C GLN A 39 22.13 1.18 13.33
N PHE A 40 21.73 2.36 13.81
CA PHE A 40 22.59 3.26 14.58
C PHE A 40 22.19 3.41 16.06
N GLU A 41 21.10 2.77 16.52
CA GLU A 41 20.58 2.97 17.89
C GLU A 41 21.59 2.60 18.98
N ASN A 42 22.50 1.65 18.72
CA ASN A 42 23.52 1.20 19.66
C ASN A 42 24.93 1.73 19.33
N GLU A 43 25.05 2.56 18.29
CA GLU A 43 26.34 3.09 17.84
C GLU A 43 26.64 4.43 18.52
N THR A 44 27.73 4.49 19.28
CA THR A 44 28.11 5.69 20.06
C THR A 44 29.04 6.65 19.31
N SER A 45 29.35 6.36 18.04
CA SER A 45 30.22 7.21 17.22
C SER A 45 29.56 8.53 16.85
N ASP A 46 30.31 9.63 16.90
CA ASP A 46 29.83 10.96 16.48
C ASP A 46 29.37 10.98 15.01
N ALA A 47 29.98 10.14 14.17
CA ALA A 47 29.57 10.00 12.78
C ALA A 47 28.16 9.40 12.64
N ALA A 48 27.81 8.40 13.46
CA ALA A 48 26.49 7.78 13.46
C ALA A 48 25.40 8.76 13.91
N ARG A 49 25.68 9.52 14.98
CA ARG A 49 24.81 10.61 15.45
C ARG A 49 24.62 11.68 14.38
N GLY A 50 25.70 12.10 13.72
CA GLY A 50 25.63 13.08 12.63
C GLY A 50 24.73 12.62 11.47
N ILE A 51 24.68 11.33 11.17
CA ILE A 51 23.77 10.76 10.17
C ILE A 51 22.31 10.85 10.66
N LEU A 52 22.02 10.41 11.89
CA LEU A 52 20.67 10.47 12.47
C LEU A 52 20.15 11.92 12.53
N THR A 53 20.97 12.87 12.97
CA THR A 53 20.60 14.30 12.99
C THR A 53 20.33 14.83 11.59
N LYS A 54 21.16 14.48 10.60
CA LYS A 54 21.01 14.95 9.21
C LYS A 54 19.70 14.52 8.57
N TYR A 55 19.22 13.32 8.91
CA TYR A 55 17.95 12.78 8.41
C TYR A 55 16.76 13.04 9.34
N GLY A 56 16.97 13.62 10.53
CA GLY A 56 15.92 13.85 11.51
C GLY A 56 15.39 12.59 12.19
N MET A 57 16.21 11.54 12.30
CA MET A 57 15.81 10.19 12.74
C MET A 57 16.32 9.84 14.14
N GLU A 58 16.58 10.83 15.00
CA GLU A 58 17.15 10.59 16.33
C GLU A 58 16.18 9.90 17.30
N ASN A 59 14.86 10.03 17.07
CA ASN A 59 13.82 9.50 17.94
C ASN A 59 12.68 8.89 17.11
N VAL A 60 12.90 7.68 16.60
CA VAL A 60 11.93 6.96 15.77
C VAL A 60 11.13 5.98 16.61
N ASP A 61 9.80 6.03 16.48
CA ASP A 61 8.92 4.99 17.03
C ASP A 61 8.79 3.84 16.04
N VAL A 62 9.71 2.89 16.16
CA VAL A 62 9.75 1.69 15.30
C VAL A 62 8.47 0.86 15.42
N THR A 63 7.80 0.87 16.58
CA THR A 63 6.59 0.06 16.78
C THR A 63 5.43 0.67 15.99
N ARG A 64 5.26 1.99 16.05
CA ARG A 64 4.30 2.72 15.21
C ARG A 64 4.53 2.45 13.73
N ASP A 65 5.78 2.51 13.28
CA ASP A 65 6.13 2.31 11.87
C ASP A 65 5.83 0.89 11.40
N MET A 66 6.15 -0.12 12.21
CA MET A 66 5.79 -1.52 11.89
C MET A 66 4.27 -1.72 11.83
N LEU A 67 3.51 -1.09 12.73
CA LEU A 67 2.05 -1.14 12.70
C LEU A 67 1.48 -0.50 11.43
N LEU A 68 2.02 0.65 11.01
CA LEU A 68 1.62 1.31 9.76
C LEU A 68 1.89 0.39 8.55
N LEU A 69 3.05 -0.27 8.50
CA LEU A 69 3.37 -1.23 7.44
C LEU A 69 2.39 -2.41 7.40
N ILE A 70 2.00 -2.95 8.55
CA ILE A 70 0.98 -4.02 8.64
C ILE A 70 -0.36 -3.53 8.09
N VAL A 71 -0.79 -2.31 8.47
CA VAL A 71 -2.02 -1.70 7.95
C VAL A 71 -1.96 -1.55 6.43
N TYR A 72 -0.82 -1.14 5.87
CA TYR A 72 -0.62 -1.06 4.43
C TYR A 72 -0.74 -2.44 3.76
N ILE A 73 -0.12 -3.48 4.31
CA ILE A 73 -0.21 -4.85 3.76
C ILE A 73 -1.66 -5.32 3.71
N VAL A 74 -2.37 -5.22 4.84
CA VAL A 74 -3.78 -5.64 4.95
C VAL A 74 -4.66 -4.80 4.02
N GLY A 75 -4.44 -3.48 3.98
CA GLY A 75 -5.18 -2.55 3.14
C GLY A 75 -5.01 -2.86 1.66
N PHE A 76 -3.77 -2.99 1.18
CA PHE A 76 -3.50 -3.34 -0.23
C PHE A 76 -4.05 -4.71 -0.59
N GLN A 77 -3.94 -5.70 0.30
CA GLN A 77 -4.49 -7.04 0.06
C GLN A 77 -6.02 -7.01 -0.05
N ALA A 78 -6.70 -6.25 0.84
CA ALA A 78 -8.14 -6.08 0.79
C ALA A 78 -8.59 -5.34 -0.48
N ILE A 79 -7.90 -4.26 -0.85
CA ILE A 79 -8.18 -3.49 -2.07
C ILE A 79 -8.01 -4.37 -3.31
N PHE A 80 -6.91 -5.12 -3.39
CA PHE A 80 -6.64 -6.00 -4.52
C PHE A 80 -7.69 -7.13 -4.61
N ALA A 81 -8.02 -7.76 -3.49
CA ALA A 81 -9.07 -8.77 -3.43
C ALA A 81 -10.43 -8.18 -3.86
N PHE A 82 -10.75 -6.98 -3.40
CA PHE A 82 -11.98 -6.28 -3.77
C PHE A 82 -12.02 -6.01 -5.28
N ILE A 83 -10.96 -5.42 -5.85
CA ILE A 83 -10.86 -5.12 -7.28
C ILE A 83 -11.02 -6.40 -8.12
N LEU A 84 -10.33 -7.48 -7.75
CA LEU A 84 -10.44 -8.74 -8.48
C LEU A 84 -11.85 -9.33 -8.40
N ASN A 85 -12.47 -9.34 -7.23
CA ASN A 85 -13.83 -9.87 -7.08
C ASN A 85 -14.85 -9.02 -7.84
N TRP A 86 -14.72 -7.69 -7.77
CA TRP A 86 -15.55 -6.76 -8.53
C TRP A 86 -15.39 -6.95 -10.03
N ALA A 87 -14.15 -6.98 -10.54
CA ALA A 87 -13.86 -7.18 -11.95
C ALA A 87 -14.38 -8.54 -12.45
N ASN A 88 -14.19 -9.60 -11.65
CA ASN A 88 -14.70 -10.93 -11.97
C ASN A 88 -16.22 -10.99 -11.98
N TRP A 89 -16.89 -10.27 -11.07
CA TRP A 89 -18.35 -10.14 -11.07
C TRP A 89 -18.84 -9.39 -12.32
N ALA A 90 -18.25 -8.24 -12.63
CA ALA A 90 -18.61 -7.44 -13.80
C ALA A 90 -18.39 -8.23 -15.12
N ALA A 91 -17.29 -8.97 -15.22
CA ALA A 91 -17.00 -9.81 -16.38
C ALA A 91 -18.03 -10.95 -16.53
N ARG A 92 -18.47 -11.57 -15.42
CA ARG A 92 -19.49 -12.63 -15.44
C ARG A 92 -20.85 -12.13 -15.92
N GLU A 93 -21.29 -10.96 -15.44
CA GLU A 93 -22.57 -10.34 -15.83
C GLU A 93 -22.61 -10.03 -17.34
N SER A 94 -21.52 -9.50 -17.89
CA SER A 94 -21.43 -9.14 -19.31
C SER A 94 -21.26 -10.34 -20.28
N SER A 95 -21.07 -11.56 -19.75
CA SER A 95 -20.71 -12.71 -20.58
C SER A 95 -21.93 -13.25 -21.37
N PRO A 96 -21.81 -13.43 -22.71
CA PRO A 96 -22.91 -13.92 -23.53
C PRO A 96 -23.32 -15.36 -23.17
N VAL A 97 -22.42 -16.13 -22.54
CA VAL A 97 -22.71 -17.49 -22.04
C VAL A 97 -23.74 -17.46 -20.92
N VAL A 98 -23.65 -16.51 -19.97
CA VAL A 98 -24.64 -16.34 -18.90
C VAL A 98 -25.99 -15.91 -19.48
N HIS A 99 -25.98 -14.98 -20.44
CA HIS A 99 -27.20 -14.54 -21.11
C HIS A 99 -27.88 -15.67 -21.91
N LEU A 100 -27.09 -16.52 -22.60
CA LEU A 100 -27.57 -17.69 -23.33
C LEU A 100 -28.10 -18.78 -22.39
N ALA A 101 -27.45 -18.97 -21.23
CA ALA A 101 -27.88 -19.92 -20.20
C ALA A 101 -29.23 -19.52 -19.58
N ILE A 102 -29.41 -18.23 -19.26
CA ILE A 102 -30.69 -17.68 -18.79
C ILE A 102 -31.78 -17.86 -19.85
N HIS A 103 -31.48 -17.54 -21.11
CA HIS A 103 -32.44 -17.69 -22.21
C HIS A 103 -32.84 -19.15 -22.45
N ARG A 104 -31.89 -20.09 -22.41
CA ARG A 104 -32.18 -21.54 -22.46
C ARG A 104 -33.04 -21.99 -21.29
N HIS A 105 -32.77 -21.50 -20.08
CA HIS A 105 -33.53 -21.89 -18.91
C HIS A 105 -34.99 -21.40 -18.98
N ILE A 106 -35.22 -20.17 -19.46
CA ILE A 106 -36.56 -19.62 -19.72
C ILE A 106 -37.29 -20.43 -20.80
N MET A 107 -36.62 -20.73 -21.93
CA MET A 107 -37.20 -21.54 -23.00
C MET A 107 -37.55 -22.96 -22.55
N CYS A 108 -36.70 -23.63 -21.77
CA CYS A 108 -37.02 -24.93 -21.17
C CYS A 108 -38.25 -24.85 -20.26
N LYS A 109 -38.33 -23.81 -19.41
CA LYS A 109 -39.51 -23.59 -18.56
C LYS A 109 -40.77 -23.32 -19.36
N TYR A 110 -40.68 -22.64 -20.50
CA TYR A 110 -41.81 -22.36 -21.38
C TYR A 110 -42.26 -23.60 -22.15
N MET A 111 -41.32 -24.42 -22.63
CA MET A 111 -41.64 -25.68 -23.30
C MET A 111 -42.22 -26.74 -22.37
N ASN A 112 -41.77 -26.82 -21.10
CA ASN A 112 -42.30 -27.78 -20.12
C ASN A 112 -43.61 -27.33 -19.45
N ARG A 113 -44.14 -26.16 -19.81
CA ARG A 113 -45.41 -25.61 -19.32
C ARG A 113 -46.50 -25.62 -20.41
N ARG A 114 -46.17 -26.10 -21.61
CA ARG A 114 -47.09 -26.55 -22.65
C ARG A 114 -47.13 -28.07 -22.65
#